data_AF-A0A8H7PDX5-F1
#
_entry.id   AF-A0A8H7PDX5-F1
#
_cell.length_a   1.000
_cell.length_b   1.000
_cell.length_c   1.000
_cell.angle_alpha   90.00
_cell.angle_beta   90.00
_cell.angle_gamma   90.00
#
_symmetry.space_group_name_H-M   'P 1'
#
loop_
_entity.id
_entity.type
_entity.pdbx_description
1 polymer ?
#
loop_
_entity_poly.entity_id
_entity_poly.type
_entity_poly.pdbx_seq_one_letter_code
_entity_poly.pdbx_strand_id
1 'polypeptide(L)'
;MTLLFKKGDAAQLSNWRPLSLINTDAKLFTKMISNRLRDHLPKMITQYQTGFIKNRLISDNGWTIRATMSHIQENDPKNTVIGAFMDQEKAYDQVHPRYLQKVLQTFGFPQQMISTITRLFYDTEVSVSINGWIGEAFQQGRGLRQGDPLSPLLFNLALEPLLRMMMQHPGISGIPWPQQLAPDKRHIDYRKDDIQEPDPLKILAYADDIVVFLQSPQEWETLLSVYNKYSQASNARMNVHKTALL
;
A
#
# COMPACT_ATOMS: atom_id res chain seq x y z
N MET A 1 -20.97 7.42 11.23
CA MET A 1 -19.70 6.74 11.62
C MET A 1 -19.83 6.24 13.05
N THR A 2 -19.25 5.08 13.39
CA THR A 2 -19.16 4.59 14.78
C THR A 2 -17.68 4.38 15.14
N LEU A 3 -17.35 4.34 16.44
CA LEU A 3 -15.99 4.15 16.93
C LEU A 3 -15.85 2.77 17.56
N LEU A 4 -14.89 1.98 17.10
CA LEU A 4 -14.54 0.68 17.68
C LEU A 4 -13.27 0.81 18.51
N PHE A 5 -13.34 0.48 19.80
CA PHE A 5 -12.18 0.51 20.67
C PHE A 5 -11.14 -0.54 20.22
N LYS A 6 -9.87 -0.14 20.06
CA LYS A 6 -8.78 -1.07 19.69
C LYS A 6 -8.09 -1.65 20.93
N LYS A 7 -7.36 -0.82 21.68
CA LYS A 7 -6.53 -1.18 22.83
C LYS A 7 -5.97 0.07 23.52
N GLY A 8 -5.47 -0.06 24.76
CA GLY A 8 -4.82 1.03 25.50
C GLY A 8 -5.79 1.85 26.33
N ASP A 9 -5.49 3.14 26.51
CA ASP A 9 -6.37 4.07 27.23
C ASP A 9 -7.60 4.46 26.38
N ALA A 10 -8.79 4.22 26.91
CA ALA A 10 -10.06 4.55 26.25
C ALA A 10 -10.32 6.07 26.15
N ALA A 11 -9.66 6.90 26.97
CA ALA A 11 -9.76 8.36 26.88
C ALA A 11 -9.04 8.94 25.65
N GLN A 12 -8.11 8.19 25.05
CA GLN A 12 -7.33 8.64 23.90
C GLN A 12 -8.01 8.30 22.58
N LEU A 13 -8.43 9.31 21.81
CA LEU A 13 -9.13 9.11 20.53
C LEU A 13 -8.31 8.30 19.50
N SER A 14 -6.98 8.36 19.56
CA SER A 14 -6.07 7.56 18.71
C SER A 14 -6.23 6.04 18.89
N ASN A 15 -6.75 5.61 20.04
CA ASN A 15 -7.00 4.20 20.37
C ASN A 15 -8.34 3.69 19.84
N TRP A 16 -9.11 4.55 19.18
CA TRP A 16 -10.39 4.20 18.56
C TRP A 16 -10.24 4.08 17.04
N ARG A 17 -10.98 3.14 16.46
CA ARG A 17 -11.05 2.89 15.03
C ARG A 17 -12.37 3.43 14.47
N PRO A 18 -12.35 4.45 13.61
CA PRO A 18 -13.57 4.92 12.97
C PRO A 18 -14.08 3.89 11.94
N LEU A 19 -15.34 3.49 12.05
CA LEU A 19 -16.03 2.64 11.09
C LEU A 19 -17.12 3.45 10.38
N SER A 20 -17.02 3.52 9.05
CA SER A 20 -18.01 4.20 8.22
C SER A 20 -19.20 3.28 7.98
N LEU A 21 -20.31 3.60 8.64
CA LEU A 21 -21.62 3.01 8.34
C LEU A 21 -22.28 3.87 7.26
N ILE A 22 -22.21 3.41 6.01
CA ILE A 22 -22.85 4.06 4.86
C ILE A 22 -24.19 3.39 4.54
N ASN A 23 -25.08 4.10 3.84
CA ASN A 23 -26.33 3.55 3.35
C ASN A 23 -26.08 2.29 2.48
N THR A 24 -26.94 1.29 2.63
CA THR A 24 -26.92 0.05 1.85
C THR A 24 -26.86 0.30 0.34
N ASP A 25 -27.58 1.28 -0.20
CA ASP A 25 -27.60 1.59 -1.63
C ASP A 25 -26.23 2.06 -2.11
N ALA A 26 -25.60 2.96 -1.35
CA ALA A 26 -24.24 3.42 -1.61
C ALA A 26 -23.25 2.26 -1.51
N LYS A 27 -23.42 1.37 -0.53
CA LYS A 27 -22.57 0.19 -0.34
C LYS A 27 -22.72 -0.83 -1.47
N LEU A 28 -23.94 -1.03 -1.97
CA LEU A 28 -24.20 -1.87 -3.14
C LEU A 28 -23.51 -1.29 -4.36
N PHE A 29 -23.63 0.02 -4.59
CA PHE A 29 -22.99 0.71 -5.69
C PHE A 29 -21.46 0.63 -5.63
N THR A 30 -20.83 0.91 -4.47
CA THR A 30 -19.38 0.76 -4.31
C THR A 30 -18.94 -0.68 -4.45
N LYS A 31 -19.76 -1.65 -4.00
CA LYS A 31 -19.49 -3.08 -4.21
C LYS A 31 -19.51 -3.46 -5.69
N MET A 32 -20.44 -2.94 -6.48
CA MET A 32 -20.49 -3.17 -7.93
C MET A 32 -19.22 -2.66 -8.61
N ILE A 33 -18.78 -1.44 -8.28
CA ILE A 33 -17.54 -0.87 -8.83
C ILE A 33 -16.33 -1.70 -8.38
N SER A 34 -16.25 -2.04 -7.10
CA SER A 34 -15.17 -2.85 -6.52
C SER A 34 -15.05 -4.20 -7.23
N ASN A 35 -16.16 -4.89 -7.47
CA ASN A 35 -16.17 -6.16 -8.19
C ASN A 35 -15.65 -6.03 -9.62
N ARG A 36 -16.01 -4.95 -10.35
CA ARG A 36 -15.49 -4.71 -11.70
C ARG A 36 -13.99 -4.42 -11.67
N LEU A 37 -13.54 -3.56 -10.77
CA LEU A 37 -12.12 -3.21 -10.66
C LEU A 37 -11.25 -4.38 -10.23
N ARG A 38 -11.78 -5.31 -9.43
CA ARG A 38 -11.05 -6.45 -8.89
C ARG A 38 -10.34 -7.30 -9.95
N ASP A 39 -10.92 -7.43 -11.15
CA ASP A 39 -10.34 -8.22 -12.24
C ASP A 39 -9.28 -7.46 -13.06
N HIS A 40 -9.31 -6.12 -13.02
CA HIS A 40 -8.36 -5.27 -13.74
C HIS A 40 -7.19 -4.84 -12.87
N LEU A 41 -7.41 -4.67 -11.56
CA LEU A 41 -6.44 -4.12 -10.63
C LEU A 41 -5.08 -4.87 -10.63
N PRO A 42 -5.02 -6.22 -10.68
CA PRO A 42 -3.73 -6.94 -10.74
C PRO A 42 -2.86 -6.57 -11.94
N LYS A 43 -3.44 -6.06 -13.03
CA LYS A 43 -2.73 -5.61 -14.23
C LYS A 43 -2.27 -4.14 -14.15
N MET A 44 -2.89 -3.36 -13.27
CA MET A 44 -2.64 -1.92 -13.13
C MET A 44 -1.56 -1.61 -12.10
N ILE A 45 -1.49 -2.42 -11.04
CA ILE A 45 -0.57 -2.19 -9.93
C ILE A 45 0.55 -3.22 -9.91
N THR A 46 1.69 -2.84 -9.34
CA THR A 46 2.86 -3.69 -9.20
C THR A 46 2.56 -4.97 -8.44
N GLN A 47 3.26 -6.06 -8.76
CA GLN A 47 3.10 -7.37 -8.12
C GLN A 47 3.39 -7.37 -6.62
N TYR A 48 4.20 -6.41 -6.16
CA TYR A 48 4.65 -6.33 -4.76
C TYR A 48 3.58 -5.84 -3.78
N GLN A 49 2.46 -5.28 -4.26
CA GLN A 49 1.29 -5.00 -3.41
C GLN A 49 0.36 -6.22 -3.39
N THR A 50 0.33 -6.97 -2.30
CA THR A 50 -0.50 -8.19 -2.20
C THR A 50 -1.82 -7.96 -1.46
N GLY A 51 -1.95 -6.86 -0.71
CA GLY A 51 -3.14 -6.55 0.09
C GLY A 51 -4.37 -6.25 -0.75
N PHE A 52 -5.48 -6.95 -0.49
CA PHE A 52 -6.78 -6.75 -1.16
C PHE A 52 -6.78 -6.96 -2.69
N ILE A 53 -5.78 -7.66 -3.23
CA ILE A 53 -5.68 -7.96 -4.67
C ILE A 53 -6.12 -9.38 -4.94
N LYS A 54 -6.89 -9.58 -6.01
CA LYS A 54 -7.32 -10.91 -6.44
C LYS A 54 -6.09 -11.76 -6.77
N ASN A 55 -6.08 -12.99 -6.27
CA ASN A 55 -5.02 -13.99 -6.49
C ASN A 55 -3.63 -13.59 -5.95
N ARG A 56 -3.55 -12.70 -4.95
CA ARG A 56 -2.32 -12.43 -4.21
C ARG A 56 -2.57 -12.76 -2.74
N LEU A 57 -1.69 -13.55 -2.12
CA LEU A 57 -1.87 -14.01 -0.75
C LEU A 57 -0.86 -13.32 0.17
N ILE A 58 -1.28 -13.03 1.39
CA ILE A 58 -0.37 -12.47 2.40
C ILE A 58 0.79 -13.43 2.72
N SER A 59 0.55 -14.74 2.58
CA SER A 59 1.58 -15.78 2.75
C SER A 59 2.76 -15.59 1.81
N ASP A 60 2.52 -15.04 0.61
CA ASP A 60 3.56 -14.86 -0.40
C ASP A 60 4.61 -13.85 0.10
N ASN A 61 4.18 -12.76 0.74
CA ASN A 61 5.10 -11.80 1.40
C ASN A 61 5.87 -12.48 2.54
N GLY A 62 5.20 -13.29 3.38
CA GLY A 62 5.84 -13.98 4.50
C GLY A 62 6.91 -14.98 4.05
N TRP A 63 6.62 -15.78 3.03
CA TRP A 63 7.58 -16.69 2.43
C TRP A 63 8.75 -15.95 1.78
N THR A 64 8.47 -14.87 1.05
CA THR A 64 9.50 -14.04 0.42
C THR A 64 10.43 -13.46 1.47
N ILE A 65 9.90 -12.80 2.50
CA ILE A 65 10.71 -12.24 3.61
C ILE A 65 11.57 -13.32 4.25
N ARG A 66 11.01 -14.49 4.55
CA ARG A 66 11.76 -15.60 5.16
C ARG A 66 12.90 -16.08 4.27
N ALA A 67 12.64 -16.31 2.98
CA ALA A 67 13.65 -16.74 2.03
C ALA A 67 14.76 -15.69 1.87
N THR A 68 14.37 -14.40 1.80
CA THR A 68 15.29 -13.28 1.74
C THR A 68 16.17 -13.19 3.00
N MET A 69 15.59 -13.33 4.20
CA MET A 69 16.36 -13.33 5.45
C MET A 69 17.38 -14.47 5.50
N SER A 70 17.00 -15.69 5.10
CA SER A 70 17.93 -16.81 5.01
C SER A 70 19.06 -16.54 4.01
N HIS A 71 18.74 -15.95 2.86
CA HIS A 71 19.73 -15.58 1.86
C HIS A 71 20.73 -14.54 2.38
N ILE A 72 20.25 -13.49 3.06
CA ILE A 72 21.11 -12.46 3.66
C ILE A 72 22.04 -13.08 4.70
N GLN A 73 21.53 -13.94 5.59
CA GLN A 73 22.34 -14.57 6.64
C GLN A 73 23.52 -15.39 6.09
N GLU A 74 23.36 -15.97 4.90
CA GLU A 74 24.41 -16.75 4.23
C GLU A 74 25.39 -15.88 3.43
N ASN A 75 24.94 -14.74 2.88
CA ASN A 75 25.66 -14.00 1.84
C ASN A 75 26.09 -12.58 2.24
N ASP A 76 25.62 -12.04 3.36
CA ASP A 76 26.00 -10.73 3.90
C ASP A 76 26.64 -10.86 5.29
N PRO A 77 27.89 -11.34 5.40
CA PRO A 77 28.59 -11.49 6.67
C PRO A 77 28.87 -10.14 7.36
N LYS A 78 28.70 -9.01 6.66
CA LYS A 78 28.90 -7.66 7.18
C LYS A 78 27.62 -7.05 7.74
N ASN A 79 26.47 -7.72 7.58
CA ASN A 79 25.14 -7.26 8.04
C ASN A 79 24.85 -5.81 7.62
N THR A 80 25.04 -5.55 6.34
CA THR A 80 24.85 -4.24 5.70
C THR A 80 23.43 -4.05 5.16
N VAL A 81 22.74 -5.14 4.84
CA VAL A 81 21.35 -5.13 4.38
C VAL A 81 20.41 -4.71 5.51
N ILE A 82 19.44 -3.85 5.18
CA ILE A 82 18.43 -3.34 6.11
C ILE A 82 17.03 -3.63 5.55
N GLY A 83 16.15 -4.19 6.39
CA GLY A 83 14.72 -4.24 6.16
C GLY A 83 14.03 -3.04 6.81
N ALA A 84 13.63 -2.06 6.01
CA ALA A 84 12.88 -0.90 6.48
C ALA A 84 11.37 -1.16 6.46
N PHE A 85 10.77 -1.34 7.63
CA PHE A 85 9.33 -1.51 7.83
C PHE A 85 8.68 -0.14 8.00
N MET A 86 8.07 0.38 6.94
CA MET A 86 7.43 1.68 6.92
C MET A 86 5.97 1.60 7.40
N ASP A 87 5.62 2.42 8.40
CA ASP A 87 4.25 2.57 8.90
C ASP A 87 3.68 3.93 8.44
N GLN A 88 2.46 3.94 7.91
CA GLN A 88 1.76 5.17 7.53
C GLN A 88 0.76 5.60 8.61
N GLU A 89 0.82 6.86 9.01
CA GLU A 89 -0.12 7.40 9.98
C GLU A 89 -1.54 7.50 9.39
N LYS A 90 -2.45 6.65 9.88
CA LYS A 90 -3.87 6.69 9.50
C LYS A 90 -4.04 6.72 7.97
N ALA A 91 -3.38 5.79 7.28
CA ALA A 91 -3.18 5.83 5.82
C ALA A 91 -4.46 6.14 5.03
N TYR A 92 -5.57 5.49 5.37
CA TYR A 92 -6.87 5.71 4.73
C TYR A 92 -7.40 7.12 4.96
N ASP A 93 -7.23 7.69 6.16
CA ASP A 93 -7.75 9.00 6.54
C ASP A 93 -6.98 10.16 5.89
N GLN A 94 -5.76 9.91 5.39
CA GLN A 94 -4.89 10.94 4.81
C GLN A 94 -5.10 11.18 3.31
N VAL A 95 -5.77 10.26 2.61
CA VAL A 95 -5.93 10.32 1.14
C VAL A 95 -6.67 11.60 0.73
N HIS A 96 -5.96 12.48 0.03
CA HIS A 96 -6.52 13.76 -0.41
C HIS A 96 -7.33 13.63 -1.72
N PRO A 97 -8.52 14.26 -1.84
CA PRO A 97 -9.39 14.13 -3.01
C PRO A 97 -8.71 14.49 -4.33
N ARG A 98 -7.98 15.62 -4.38
CA ARG A 98 -7.31 16.08 -5.60
C ARG A 98 -6.19 15.14 -6.04
N TYR A 99 -5.49 14.55 -5.07
CA TYR A 99 -4.42 13.59 -5.37
C TYR A 99 -5.03 12.31 -5.96
N LEU A 100 -6.07 11.76 -5.31
CA LEU A 100 -6.76 10.57 -5.80
C LEU A 100 -7.32 10.77 -7.21
N GLN A 101 -7.94 11.91 -7.49
CA GLN A 101 -8.43 12.24 -8.84
C GLN A 101 -7.31 12.23 -9.89
N LYS A 102 -6.14 12.80 -9.58
CA LYS A 102 -4.99 12.80 -10.48
C LYS A 102 -4.43 11.41 -10.69
N VAL A 103 -4.35 10.60 -9.64
CA VAL A 103 -3.94 9.20 -9.73
C VAL A 103 -4.89 8.42 -10.64
N LEU A 104 -6.21 8.49 -10.41
CA LEU A 104 -7.20 7.80 -11.24
C LEU A 104 -7.15 8.27 -12.70
N GLN A 105 -6.94 9.56 -12.93
CA GLN A 105 -6.75 10.12 -14.27
C GLN A 105 -5.52 9.51 -14.97
N THR A 106 -4.39 9.40 -14.27
CA THR A 106 -3.16 8.78 -14.80
C THR A 106 -3.34 7.29 -15.10
N PHE A 107 -4.15 6.59 -14.30
CA PHE A 107 -4.54 5.20 -14.57
C PHE A 107 -5.57 5.04 -15.70
N GLY A 108 -5.98 6.12 -16.35
CA GLY A 108 -6.88 6.09 -17.50
C GLY A 108 -8.36 5.92 -17.16
N PHE A 109 -8.76 6.20 -15.92
CA PHE A 109 -10.17 6.13 -15.55
C PHE A 109 -10.98 7.21 -16.30
N PRO A 110 -12.19 6.89 -16.81
CA PRO A 110 -13.06 7.88 -17.42
C PRO A 110 -13.43 9.02 -16.46
N GLN A 111 -13.46 10.25 -16.94
CA GLN A 111 -13.76 11.43 -16.12
C GLN A 111 -15.09 11.34 -15.37
N GLN A 112 -16.12 10.74 -15.98
CA GLN A 112 -17.40 10.49 -15.34
C GLN A 112 -17.24 9.58 -14.10
N MET A 113 -16.47 8.49 -14.23
CA MET A 113 -16.19 7.58 -13.12
C MET A 113 -15.38 8.25 -12.01
N ILE A 114 -14.38 9.05 -12.36
CA ILE A 114 -13.60 9.84 -11.39
C ILE A 114 -14.52 10.81 -10.63
N SER A 115 -15.40 11.52 -11.34
CA SER A 115 -16.36 12.46 -10.75
C SER A 115 -17.33 11.74 -9.81
N THR A 116 -17.89 10.60 -10.24
CA THR A 116 -18.78 9.78 -9.41
C THR A 116 -18.09 9.29 -8.14
N ILE A 117 -16.87 8.73 -8.24
CA ILE A 117 -16.11 8.28 -7.08
C ILE A 117 -15.81 9.45 -6.15
N THR A 118 -15.38 10.58 -6.70
CA THR A 118 -15.05 11.77 -5.90
C THR A 118 -16.25 12.27 -5.12
N ARG A 119 -17.40 12.45 -5.77
CA ARG A 119 -18.63 12.90 -5.11
C ARG A 119 -19.08 11.90 -4.05
N LEU A 120 -19.05 10.62 -4.40
CA LEU A 120 -19.47 9.57 -3.49
C LEU A 120 -18.70 9.61 -2.17
N PHE A 121 -17.39 9.90 -2.20
CA PHE A 121 -16.51 9.88 -1.01
C PHE A 121 -16.33 11.23 -0.31
N TYR A 122 -16.41 12.35 -1.03
CA TYR A 122 -16.01 13.66 -0.52
C TYR A 122 -17.09 14.74 -0.61
N ASP A 123 -18.22 14.46 -1.27
CA ASP A 123 -19.40 15.33 -1.30
C ASP A 123 -20.47 14.72 -0.38
N THR A 124 -20.08 14.41 0.86
CA THR A 124 -20.93 13.76 1.86
C THR A 124 -20.68 14.30 3.25
N GLU A 125 -21.76 14.43 4.01
CA GLU A 125 -21.69 14.72 5.43
C GLU A 125 -21.51 13.45 6.27
N VAL A 126 -20.77 13.58 7.35
CA VAL A 126 -20.50 12.52 8.30
C VAL A 126 -20.96 12.97 9.68
N SER A 127 -21.73 12.12 10.35
CA SER A 127 -22.05 12.25 11.78
C SER A 127 -21.38 11.14 12.57
N VAL A 128 -20.93 11.45 13.79
CA VAL A 128 -20.38 10.44 14.71
C VAL A 128 -21.50 9.92 15.60
N SER A 129 -21.64 8.60 15.68
CA SER A 129 -22.51 7.91 16.62
C SER A 129 -21.70 7.48 17.84
N ILE A 130 -22.07 8.00 19.02
CA ILE A 130 -21.46 7.68 20.31
C ILE A 130 -22.56 7.11 21.20
N ASN A 131 -22.44 5.84 21.60
CA ASN A 131 -23.42 5.15 22.44
C ASN A 131 -24.88 5.27 21.93
N GLY A 132 -25.07 5.19 20.60
CA GLY A 132 -26.38 5.32 19.95
C GLY A 132 -26.83 6.76 19.67
N TRP A 133 -26.18 7.77 20.23
CA TRP A 133 -26.47 9.18 19.96
C TRP A 133 -25.73 9.67 18.73
N ILE A 134 -26.45 10.29 17.79
CA ILE A 134 -25.89 10.87 16.57
C ILE A 134 -25.55 12.33 16.84
N GLY A 135 -24.27 12.68 16.74
CA GLY A 135 -23.80 14.07 16.84
C GLY A 135 -24.06 14.88 15.58
N GLU A 136 -23.65 16.15 15.60
CA GLU A 136 -23.76 17.07 14.48
C GLU A 136 -23.04 16.53 13.23
N ALA A 137 -23.63 16.80 12.07
CA ALA A 137 -23.06 16.46 10.78
C ALA A 137 -21.95 17.45 10.41
N PHE A 138 -20.86 16.93 9.83
CA PHE A 138 -19.78 17.75 9.31
C PHE A 138 -19.29 17.22 7.98
N GLN A 139 -18.70 18.10 7.17
CA GLN A 139 -18.20 17.76 5.84
C GLN A 139 -16.87 16.98 5.94
N GLN A 140 -16.77 15.88 5.18
CA GLN A 140 -15.53 15.10 5.12
C GLN A 140 -14.54 15.72 4.12
N GLY A 141 -13.50 16.39 4.62
CA GLY A 141 -12.50 17.03 3.76
C GLY A 141 -11.49 16.09 3.10
N ARG A 142 -11.20 14.93 3.71
CA ARG A 142 -10.25 13.93 3.19
C ARG A 142 -10.50 12.54 3.75
N GLY A 143 -9.78 11.57 3.18
CA GLY A 143 -9.76 10.19 3.63
C GLY A 143 -10.78 9.30 2.95
N LEU A 144 -10.48 8.01 2.91
CA LEU A 144 -11.35 6.95 2.39
C LEU A 144 -12.16 6.33 3.54
N ARG A 145 -13.37 5.88 3.22
CA ARG A 145 -14.30 5.33 4.22
C ARG A 145 -13.90 3.94 4.66
N GLN A 146 -13.69 3.75 5.96
CA GLN A 146 -13.31 2.45 6.50
C GLN A 146 -14.53 1.53 6.60
N GLY A 147 -14.46 0.37 5.94
CA GLY A 147 -15.57 -0.58 5.81
C GLY A 147 -16.35 -0.46 4.49
N ASP A 148 -16.00 0.49 3.63
CA ASP A 148 -16.51 0.55 2.26
C ASP A 148 -15.77 -0.46 1.35
N PRO A 149 -16.47 -1.24 0.51
CA PRO A 149 -15.85 -2.25 -0.38
C PRO A 149 -14.87 -1.72 -1.43
N LEU A 150 -14.97 -0.44 -1.82
CA LEU A 150 -14.15 0.18 -2.84
C LEU A 150 -12.90 0.86 -2.24
N SER A 151 -12.98 1.30 -0.98
CA SER A 151 -11.87 1.99 -0.29
C SER A 151 -10.52 1.27 -0.38
N PRO A 152 -10.39 -0.04 -0.13
CA PRO A 152 -9.07 -0.70 -0.18
C PRO A 152 -8.45 -0.66 -1.58
N LEU A 153 -9.28 -0.76 -2.63
CA LEU A 153 -8.81 -0.73 -4.01
C LEU A 153 -8.36 0.69 -4.41
N LEU A 154 -9.11 1.71 -4.00
CA LEU A 154 -8.72 3.11 -4.20
C LEU A 154 -7.44 3.46 -3.44
N PHE A 155 -7.28 2.93 -2.23
CA PHE A 155 -6.07 3.10 -1.45
C PHE A 155 -4.85 2.48 -2.17
N ASN A 156 -4.98 1.24 -2.67
CA ASN A 156 -3.90 0.60 -3.42
C ASN A 156 -3.51 1.40 -4.68
N LEU A 157 -4.49 1.96 -5.41
CA LEU A 157 -4.20 2.85 -6.54
C LEU A 157 -3.49 4.13 -6.09
N ALA A 158 -3.92 4.73 -4.98
CA ALA A 158 -3.30 5.93 -4.41
C ALA A 158 -1.86 5.69 -3.95
N LEU A 159 -1.56 4.49 -3.44
CA LEU A 159 -0.24 4.08 -2.96
C LEU A 159 0.72 3.70 -4.10
N GLU A 160 0.20 3.18 -5.20
CA GLU A 160 0.98 2.64 -6.31
C GLU A 160 2.09 3.58 -6.84
N PRO A 161 1.89 4.92 -6.96
CA PRO A 161 2.96 5.83 -7.32
C PRO A 161 4.18 5.77 -6.38
N LEU A 162 3.98 5.61 -5.07
CA LEU A 162 5.08 5.46 -4.10
C LEU A 162 5.87 4.19 -4.39
N LEU A 163 5.17 3.07 -4.58
CA LEU A 163 5.79 1.77 -4.83
C LEU A 163 6.62 1.80 -6.11
N ARG A 164 6.08 2.38 -7.19
CA ARG A 164 6.79 2.55 -8.46
C ARG A 164 8.00 3.46 -8.32
N MET A 165 7.87 4.57 -7.59
CA MET A 165 8.99 5.48 -7.33
C MET A 165 10.13 4.75 -6.60
N MET A 166 9.83 3.96 -5.57
CA MET A 166 10.85 3.19 -4.84
C MET A 166 11.49 2.11 -5.71
N MET A 167 10.70 1.35 -6.46
CA MET A 167 11.21 0.30 -7.35
C MET A 167 12.15 0.84 -8.43
N GLN A 168 11.77 1.94 -9.05
CA GLN A 168 12.48 2.52 -10.20
C GLN A 168 13.64 3.42 -9.76
N HIS A 169 13.77 3.75 -8.47
CA HIS A 169 14.84 4.62 -8.00
C HIS A 169 16.19 3.88 -8.06
N PRO A 170 17.22 4.45 -8.72
CA PRO A 170 18.53 3.80 -8.84
C PRO A 170 19.29 3.76 -7.51
N GLY A 171 19.02 4.71 -6.60
CA GLY A 171 19.61 4.73 -5.26
C GLY A 171 18.92 3.80 -4.23
N ILE A 172 17.99 2.96 -4.68
CA ILE A 172 17.43 1.86 -3.86
C ILE A 172 17.78 0.57 -4.58
N SER A 173 18.77 -0.15 -4.07
CA SER A 173 19.37 -1.28 -4.80
C SER A 173 18.50 -2.53 -4.69
N GLY A 174 17.92 -2.78 -3.51
CA GLY A 174 17.19 -4.03 -3.22
C GLY A 174 18.12 -5.23 -3.06
N ILE A 175 17.55 -6.40 -2.79
CA ILE A 175 18.33 -7.62 -2.60
C ILE A 175 18.32 -8.42 -3.91
N PRO A 176 19.50 -8.76 -4.47
CA PRO A 176 19.56 -9.57 -5.67
C PRO A 176 18.98 -10.96 -5.41
N TRP A 177 18.39 -11.57 -6.44
CA TRP A 177 17.94 -12.95 -6.32
C TRP A 177 19.15 -13.89 -6.27
N PRO A 178 19.07 -15.01 -5.52
CA PRO A 178 20.14 -16.00 -5.51
C PRO A 178 20.40 -16.51 -6.94
N GLN A 179 21.64 -16.43 -7.42
CA GLN A 179 22.06 -16.87 -8.76
C GLN A 179 21.89 -18.39 -9.01
N GLN A 180 21.44 -19.17 -8.01
CA GLN A 180 21.41 -20.63 -8.04
C GLN A 180 20.18 -21.27 -8.72
N LEU A 181 19.27 -20.48 -9.32
CA LEU A 181 18.33 -21.02 -10.31
C LEU A 181 18.97 -21.15 -11.71
N ALA A 182 20.29 -21.27 -11.80
CA ALA A 182 20.88 -21.90 -12.98
C ALA A 182 20.29 -23.33 -13.06
N PRO A 183 19.52 -23.67 -14.10
CA PRO A 183 18.95 -25.01 -14.21
C PRO A 183 20.08 -26.02 -14.04
N ASP A 184 19.82 -27.08 -13.28
CA ASP A 184 20.69 -28.26 -13.25
C ASP A 184 21.06 -28.55 -14.70
N LYS A 185 22.36 -28.57 -15.02
CA LYS A 185 22.88 -28.77 -16.39
C LYS A 185 22.45 -30.12 -16.98
N ARG A 186 21.69 -30.92 -16.22
CA ARG A 186 21.03 -32.15 -16.61
C ARG A 186 19.62 -31.81 -17.09
N HIS A 187 19.51 -31.59 -18.41
CA HIS A 187 18.26 -31.48 -19.18
C HIS A 187 17.40 -30.23 -18.91
N ILE A 188 17.72 -29.07 -19.50
CA ILE A 188 16.84 -28.29 -20.40
C ILE A 188 17.74 -27.35 -21.22
N ASP A 189 17.58 -27.36 -22.55
CA ASP A 189 18.33 -26.54 -23.50
C ASP A 189 17.77 -25.09 -23.52
N TYR A 190 17.97 -24.36 -22.43
CA TYR A 190 17.65 -22.92 -22.39
C TYR A 190 18.79 -22.13 -23.04
N ARG A 191 18.50 -21.35 -24.07
CA ARG A 191 19.44 -20.33 -24.57
C ARG A 191 19.67 -19.32 -23.45
N LYS A 192 20.93 -19.12 -23.06
CA LYS A 192 21.33 -18.14 -22.03
C LYS A 192 20.81 -16.72 -22.31
N ASP A 193 20.56 -16.40 -23.58
CA ASP A 193 20.10 -15.08 -24.02
C ASP A 193 18.60 -14.83 -23.72
N ASP A 194 17.82 -15.87 -23.38
CA ASP A 194 16.37 -15.76 -23.11
C ASP A 194 16.05 -15.62 -21.60
N ILE A 195 17.04 -15.76 -20.71
CA ILE A 195 16.85 -15.65 -19.26
C ILE A 195 17.32 -14.26 -18.82
N GLN A 196 16.39 -13.32 -18.76
CA GLN A 196 16.64 -12.04 -18.09
C GLN A 196 16.68 -12.30 -16.58
N GLU A 197 17.80 -11.95 -15.93
CA GLU A 197 17.90 -12.06 -14.48
C GLU A 197 16.75 -11.26 -13.84
N PRO A 198 16.04 -11.83 -12.86
CA PRO A 198 14.93 -11.13 -12.22
C PRO A 198 15.44 -9.88 -11.50
N ASP A 199 14.69 -8.78 -11.62
CA ASP A 199 15.00 -7.54 -10.93
C ASP A 199 15.16 -7.78 -9.41
N PRO A 200 16.12 -7.10 -8.74
CA PRO A 200 16.30 -7.23 -7.30
C PRO A 200 15.00 -7.01 -6.53
N LEU A 201 14.84 -7.76 -5.44
CA LEU A 201 13.72 -7.57 -4.51
C LEU A 201 13.94 -6.28 -3.73
N LYS A 202 13.25 -5.21 -4.13
CA LYS A 202 13.32 -3.90 -3.47
C LYS A 202 12.23 -3.69 -2.44
N ILE A 203 11.00 -4.10 -2.73
CA ILE A 203 9.84 -3.76 -1.92
C ILE A 203 8.86 -4.94 -1.79
N LEU A 204 8.15 -4.97 -0.67
CA LEU A 204 6.94 -5.76 -0.45
C LEU A 204 5.92 -4.87 0.25
N ALA A 205 4.65 -4.98 -0.15
CA ALA A 205 3.57 -4.22 0.46
C ALA A 205 2.35 -5.12 0.72
N TYR A 206 1.66 -4.85 1.82
CA TYR A 206 0.37 -5.43 2.14
C TYR A 206 -0.55 -4.32 2.67
N ALA A 207 -1.41 -3.82 1.78
CA ALA A 207 -2.20 -2.62 2.05
C ALA A 207 -1.28 -1.44 2.41
N ASP A 208 -1.37 -0.89 3.62
CA ASP A 208 -0.57 0.22 4.12
C ASP A 208 0.79 -0.19 4.70
N ASP A 209 1.00 -1.46 5.01
CA ASP A 209 2.29 -1.98 5.49
C ASP A 209 3.26 -2.14 4.33
N ILE A 210 4.44 -1.51 4.41
CA ILE A 210 5.48 -1.58 3.37
C ILE A 210 6.80 -2.00 4.00
N VAL A 211 7.47 -2.96 3.37
CA VAL A 211 8.84 -3.34 3.67
C VAL A 211 9.71 -2.97 2.48
N VAL A 212 10.78 -2.22 2.72
CA VAL A 212 11.78 -1.86 1.71
C VAL A 212 13.11 -2.48 2.10
N PHE A 213 13.75 -3.17 1.15
CA PHE A 213 15.05 -3.78 1.35
C PHE A 213 16.13 -2.87 0.80
N LEU A 214 17.07 -2.49 1.67
CA LEU A 214 18.19 -1.61 1.35
C LEU A 214 19.50 -2.41 1.48
N GLN A 215 20.46 -2.20 0.58
CA GLN A 215 21.76 -2.88 0.70
C GLN A 215 22.72 -2.19 1.65
N SER A 216 22.46 -0.93 1.99
CA SER A 216 23.32 -0.18 2.89
C SER A 216 22.55 0.89 3.67
N PRO A 217 23.06 1.34 4.83
CA PRO A 217 22.48 2.43 5.59
C PRO A 217 22.36 3.75 4.81
N GLN A 218 23.22 3.98 3.82
CA GLN A 218 23.20 5.21 3.02
C GLN A 218 21.96 5.31 2.11
N GLU A 219 21.37 4.18 1.72
CA GLU A 219 20.14 4.17 0.93
C GLU A 219 18.92 4.67 1.72
N TRP A 220 19.01 4.72 3.07
CA TRP A 220 17.94 5.21 3.92
C TRP A 220 17.56 6.66 3.63
N GLU A 221 18.55 7.54 3.44
CA GLU A 221 18.30 8.95 3.11
C GLU A 221 17.59 9.10 1.76
N THR A 222 17.95 8.23 0.81
CA THR A 222 17.30 8.15 -0.49
C THR A 222 15.85 7.71 -0.35
N LEU A 223 15.59 6.67 0.43
CA LEU A 223 14.24 6.19 0.73
C LEU A 223 13.37 7.29 1.38
N LEU A 224 13.92 8.01 2.35
CA LEU A 224 13.23 9.13 2.99
C LEU A 224 12.93 10.27 2.02
N SER A 225 13.87 10.60 1.13
CA SER A 225 13.67 11.62 0.09
C SER A 225 12.53 11.24 -0.86
N VAL A 226 12.50 9.99 -1.32
CA VAL A 226 11.43 9.43 -2.16
C VAL A 226 10.08 9.51 -1.44
N TYR A 227 10.03 9.09 -0.18
CA TYR A 227 8.80 9.15 0.62
C TYR A 227 8.34 10.58 0.87
N ASN A 228 9.25 11.51 1.17
CA ASN A 228 8.91 12.92 1.40
C ASN A 228 8.30 13.55 0.15
N LYS A 229 8.84 13.25 -1.04
CA LYS A 229 8.26 13.70 -2.31
C LYS A 229 6.83 13.17 -2.50
N TYR A 230 6.58 11.90 -2.18
CA TYR A 230 5.23 11.33 -2.19
C TYR A 230 4.31 11.97 -1.15
N SER A 231 4.79 12.21 0.07
CA SER A 231 4.06 12.88 1.15
C SER A 231 3.58 14.27 0.72
N GLN A 232 4.45 15.08 0.10
CA GLN A 232 4.10 16.41 -0.41
C GLN A 232 2.99 16.38 -1.46
N ALA A 233 2.92 15.33 -2.29
CA ALA A 233 1.90 15.19 -3.32
C ALA A 233 0.58 14.57 -2.81
N SER A 234 0.67 13.58 -1.92
CA SER A 234 -0.45 12.73 -1.50
C SER A 234 -1.08 13.14 -0.17
N ASN A 235 -0.38 13.96 0.62
CA ASN A 235 -0.66 14.26 2.02
C ASN A 235 -0.49 13.04 2.97
N ALA A 236 0.11 11.93 2.51
CA ALA A 236 0.48 10.81 3.36
C ALA A 236 1.54 11.20 4.39
N ARG A 237 1.50 10.61 5.58
CA ARG A 237 2.47 10.87 6.66
C ARG A 237 3.09 9.56 7.13
N MET A 238 4.41 9.55 7.24
CA MET A 238 5.13 8.40 7.80
C MET A 238 5.09 8.47 9.32
N ASN A 239 4.88 7.35 9.97
CA ASN A 239 4.99 7.22 11.40
C ASN A 239 6.42 6.86 11.78
N VAL A 240 7.24 7.88 12.02
CA VAL A 240 8.67 7.69 12.30
C VAL A 240 8.90 6.80 13.53
N HIS A 241 8.05 6.92 14.55
CA HIS A 241 8.20 6.16 15.81
C HIS A 241 7.84 4.69 15.70
N LYS A 242 7.04 4.31 14.69
CA LYS A 242 6.68 2.91 14.42
C LYS A 242 7.42 2.30 13.25
N THR A 243 8.14 3.13 12.49
CA THR A 243 8.99 2.66 11.41
C THR A 243 10.20 1.98 12.03
N ALA A 244 10.39 0.70 11.68
CA ALA A 244 11.46 -0.13 12.24
C ALA A 244 12.50 -0.43 11.16
N LEU A 245 13.77 -0.38 11.54
CA LEU A 245 14.89 -0.85 10.73
C LEU A 245 15.40 -2.14 11.36
N LEU A 246 15.36 -3.23 10.61
CA LEU A 246 15.86 -4.55 11.01
C LEU A 246 17.07 -4.95 10.18
#